data_AF-A0A954HH58-F1
#
_entry.id   AF-A0A954HH58-F1
#
_cell.length_a   1.000
_cell.length_b   1.000
_cell.length_c   1.000
_cell.angle_alpha   90.00
_cell.angle_beta   90.00
_cell.angle_gamma   90.00
#
_symmetry.space_group_name_H-M   'P 1'
#
loop_
_entity.id
_entity.type
_entity.pdbx_description
1 polymer ?
#
loop_
_entity_poly.entity_id
_entity_poly.type
_entity_poly.pdbx_seq_one_letter_code
_entity_poly.pdbx_strand_id
1 'polypeptide(L)'
;MSDIKQQIIQELQVAYWMEMETVMNFIANSTNLDGVRAEEIKKSLLADVTAELGHAQNLARRIKTIGGVVQGSAEFTSRQASLQPPAQTTDVVSVIKGVIAAEDAAIGQYTKLIKLCDGVDYVTQ
;
A
#
# COMPACT_ATOMS: atom_id res chain seq x y z
N MET A 1 17.59 15.87 -15.53
CA MET A 1 17.15 16.14 -14.14
C MET A 1 15.64 16.31 -14.02
N SER A 2 14.93 17.03 -14.91
CA SER A 2 13.46 17.12 -14.82
C SER A 2 12.75 15.77 -15.02
N ASP A 3 13.29 14.93 -15.91
CA ASP A 3 12.71 13.62 -16.24
C ASP A 3 12.76 12.62 -15.07
N ILE A 4 13.93 12.41 -14.45
CA ILE A 4 14.06 11.50 -13.29
C ILE A 4 13.18 11.96 -12.11
N LYS A 5 13.11 13.26 -11.84
CA LYS A 5 12.24 13.79 -10.78
C LYS A 5 10.76 13.47 -11.06
N GLN A 6 10.33 13.58 -12.31
CA GLN A 6 8.97 13.23 -12.71
C GLN A 6 8.72 11.72 -12.59
N GLN A 7 9.71 10.88 -12.91
CA GLN A 7 9.65 9.44 -12.67
C GLN A 7 9.55 9.11 -11.18
N ILE A 8 10.32 9.77 -10.31
CA ILE A 8 10.21 9.60 -8.84
C ILE A 8 8.78 9.94 -8.38
N ILE A 9 8.21 11.04 -8.87
CA ILE A 9 6.82 11.42 -8.55
C ILE A 9 5.83 10.32 -8.97
N GLN A 10 5.98 9.77 -10.18
CA GLN A 10 5.11 8.70 -10.68
C GLN A 10 5.23 7.43 -9.82
N GLU A 11 6.45 7.03 -9.46
CA GLU A 11 6.67 5.83 -8.64
C GLU A 11 6.21 6.03 -7.18
N LEU A 12 6.28 7.25 -6.65
CA LEU A 12 5.67 7.59 -5.36
C LEU A 12 4.14 7.56 -5.44
N GLN A 13 3.53 7.98 -6.55
CA GLN A 13 2.07 7.85 -6.75
C GLN A 13 1.64 6.38 -6.82
N VAL A 14 2.46 5.51 -7.43
CA VAL A 14 2.23 4.06 -7.40
C VAL A 14 2.26 3.54 -5.98
N ALA A 15 3.31 3.86 -5.21
CA ALA A 15 3.41 3.45 -3.80
C ALA A 15 2.25 4.00 -2.96
N TYR A 16 1.85 5.26 -3.18
CA TYR A 16 0.71 5.87 -2.50
C TYR A 16 -0.57 5.05 -2.70
N TRP A 17 -0.83 4.62 -3.93
CA TRP A 17 -2.01 3.79 -4.21
C TRP A 17 -1.91 2.39 -3.65
N MET A 18 -0.71 1.80 -3.58
CA MET A 18 -0.52 0.50 -2.94
C MET A 18 -0.93 0.56 -1.47
N GLU A 19 -0.46 1.56 -0.72
CA GLU A 19 -0.81 1.68 0.71
C GLU A 19 -2.28 2.04 0.92
N MET A 20 -2.84 2.90 0.07
CA MET A 20 -4.28 3.20 0.13
C MET A 20 -5.14 1.97 -0.18
N GLU A 21 -4.74 1.13 -1.12
CA GLU A 21 -5.43 -0.14 -1.42
C GLU A 21 -5.29 -1.13 -0.27
N THR A 22 -4.11 -1.23 0.34
CA THR A 22 -3.88 -2.05 1.55
C THR A 22 -4.81 -1.63 2.68
N VAL A 23 -4.97 -0.32 2.95
CA VAL A 23 -5.94 0.22 3.92
C VAL A 23 -7.36 -0.26 3.62
N MET A 24 -7.82 -0.12 2.38
CA MET A 24 -9.16 -0.53 1.97
C MET A 24 -9.37 -2.03 2.21
N ASN A 25 -8.37 -2.84 1.83
CA ASN A 25 -8.44 -4.29 1.96
C ASN A 25 -8.33 -4.75 3.41
N PHE A 26 -7.51 -4.11 4.25
CA PHE A 26 -7.39 -4.45 5.67
C PHE A 26 -8.69 -4.18 6.40
N ILE A 27 -9.35 -3.04 6.15
CA ILE A 27 -10.68 -2.75 6.70
C ILE A 27 -11.70 -3.82 6.26
N ALA A 28 -11.69 -4.19 4.99
CA ALA A 28 -12.63 -5.18 4.46
C ALA A 28 -12.39 -6.57 5.08
N ASN A 29 -11.14 -7.04 5.13
CA ASN A 29 -10.79 -8.34 5.71
C ASN A 29 -10.98 -8.37 7.23
N SER A 30 -10.61 -7.32 7.95
CA SER A 30 -10.80 -7.25 9.41
C SER A 30 -12.27 -7.23 9.82
N THR A 31 -13.15 -6.77 8.92
CA THR A 31 -14.60 -6.74 9.14
C THR A 31 -15.27 -8.07 8.77
N ASN A 32 -14.92 -8.62 7.61
CA ASN A 32 -15.66 -9.74 7.01
C ASN A 32 -15.18 -11.13 7.43
N LEU A 33 -13.97 -11.27 7.99
CA LEU A 33 -13.50 -12.58 8.43
C LEU A 33 -14.29 -13.11 9.64
N ASP A 34 -14.62 -14.40 9.60
CA ASP A 34 -15.39 -15.10 10.63
C ASP A 34 -14.61 -16.27 11.24
N GLY A 35 -14.98 -16.61 12.47
CA GLY A 35 -14.51 -17.81 13.17
C GLY A 35 -13.39 -17.55 14.17
N VAL A 36 -13.27 -18.46 15.15
CA VAL A 36 -12.38 -18.31 16.31
C VAL A 36 -10.92 -18.10 15.91
N ARG A 37 -10.48 -18.75 14.83
CA ARG A 37 -9.09 -18.63 14.32
C ARG A 37 -8.82 -17.30 13.62
N ALA A 38 -9.86 -16.55 13.23
CA ALA A 38 -9.73 -15.28 12.55
C ALA A 38 -9.55 -14.09 13.49
N GLU A 39 -9.92 -14.21 14.77
CA GLU A 39 -9.92 -13.09 15.73
C GLU A 39 -8.57 -12.39 15.83
N GLU A 40 -7.47 -13.14 15.93
CA GLU A 40 -6.13 -12.54 16.00
C GLU A 40 -5.71 -11.90 14.68
N ILE A 41 -6.10 -12.48 13.53
CA ILE A 41 -5.82 -11.89 12.21
C ILE A 41 -6.59 -10.59 12.02
N LYS A 42 -7.89 -10.55 12.40
CA LYS A 42 -8.72 -9.35 12.32
C LYS A 42 -8.12 -8.21 13.15
N LYS A 43 -7.69 -8.50 14.37
CA LYS A 43 -7.02 -7.52 15.25
C LYS A 43 -5.73 -7.00 14.64
N SER A 44 -4.90 -7.89 14.08
CA SER A 44 -3.65 -7.50 13.41
C SER A 44 -3.93 -6.56 12.23
N LEU A 45 -4.80 -6.98 11.31
CA LEU A 45 -5.16 -6.17 10.14
C LEU A 45 -5.73 -4.81 10.55
N LEU A 46 -6.62 -4.76 11.54
CA LEU A 46 -7.21 -3.52 12.01
C LEU A 46 -6.18 -2.59 12.67
N ALA A 47 -5.22 -3.13 13.42
CA ALA A 47 -4.13 -2.35 13.98
C ALA A 47 -3.27 -1.72 12.88
N ASP A 48 -2.99 -2.48 11.82
CA ASP A 48 -2.11 -2.06 10.73
C ASP A 48 -2.78 -1.06 9.77
N VAL A 49 -4.12 -0.95 9.74
CA VAL A 49 -4.83 0.12 8.98
C VAL A 49 -4.23 1.50 9.25
N THR A 50 -3.87 1.79 10.50
CA THR A 50 -3.29 3.10 10.87
C THR A 50 -1.85 3.24 10.38
N ALA A 51 -1.08 2.14 10.36
CA ALA A 51 0.29 2.13 9.85
C ALA A 51 0.30 2.41 8.33
N GLU A 52 -0.52 1.68 7.58
CA GLU A 52 -0.65 1.82 6.12
C GLU A 52 -1.16 3.21 5.73
N LEU A 53 -2.15 3.73 6.46
CA LEU A 53 -2.61 5.11 6.26
C LEU A 53 -1.48 6.12 6.53
N GLY A 54 -0.65 5.86 7.54
CA GLY A 54 0.54 6.65 7.84
C GLY A 54 1.54 6.65 6.69
N HIS A 55 1.80 5.49 6.08
CA HIS A 55 2.65 5.34 4.88
C HIS A 55 2.08 6.14 3.70
N ALA A 56 0.80 5.95 3.38
CA ALA A 56 0.12 6.68 2.31
C ALA A 56 0.21 8.22 2.52
N GLN A 57 -0.01 8.69 3.74
CA GLN A 57 0.09 10.12 4.06
C GLN A 57 1.52 10.67 3.95
N ASN A 58 2.53 9.89 4.33
CA ASN A 58 3.94 10.26 4.16
C ASN A 58 4.29 10.40 2.67
N LEU A 59 3.90 9.42 1.86
CA LEU A 59 4.09 9.44 0.40
C LEU A 59 3.37 10.63 -0.24
N ALA A 60 2.11 10.88 0.13
CA ALA A 60 1.32 12.01 -0.36
C ALA A 60 1.99 13.36 -0.06
N ARG A 61 2.46 13.55 1.19
CA ARG A 61 3.22 14.75 1.57
C ARG A 61 4.48 14.88 0.71
N ARG A 62 5.22 13.78 0.51
CA ARG A 62 6.46 13.81 -0.26
C ARG A 62 6.23 14.14 -1.73
N ILE A 63 5.23 13.53 -2.37
CA ILE A 63 4.79 13.85 -3.74
C ILE A 63 4.58 15.36 -3.88
N LYS A 64 3.85 15.98 -2.94
CA LYS A 64 3.59 17.42 -2.97
C LYS A 64 4.86 18.23 -2.76
N THR A 65 5.73 17.85 -1.83
CA THR A 65 7.01 18.53 -1.56
C THR A 65 7.90 18.62 -2.79
N ILE A 66 7.93 17.56 -3.61
CA ILE A 66 8.78 17.54 -4.82
C ILE A 66 8.06 18.06 -6.08
N GLY A 67 6.87 18.64 -5.94
CA GLY A 67 6.15 19.32 -7.02
C GLY A 67 5.13 18.47 -7.78
N GLY A 68 4.82 17.26 -7.30
CA GLY A 68 3.75 16.43 -7.80
C GLY A 68 2.37 16.82 -7.28
N VAL A 69 1.35 16.12 -7.75
CA VAL A 69 -0.05 16.24 -7.33
C VAL A 69 -0.50 14.88 -6.79
N VAL A 70 -1.06 14.88 -5.57
CA VAL A 70 -1.65 13.68 -4.99
C VAL A 70 -3.00 13.44 -5.66
N GLN A 71 -3.21 12.21 -6.14
CA GLN A 71 -4.42 11.86 -6.87
C GLN A 71 -5.59 11.60 -5.91
N GLY A 72 -6.82 11.89 -6.39
CA GLY A 72 -8.06 11.53 -5.69
C GLY A 72 -8.60 10.18 -6.16
N SER A 73 -9.65 9.68 -5.50
CA SER A 73 -10.23 8.35 -5.75
C SER A 73 -10.73 8.09 -7.17
N ALA A 74 -10.99 9.13 -7.97
CA ALA A 74 -11.34 8.98 -9.38
C ALA A 74 -10.23 8.36 -10.24
N GLU A 75 -8.97 8.44 -9.77
CA GLU A 75 -7.79 7.86 -10.44
C GLU A 75 -7.43 6.48 -9.89
N PHE A 76 -8.16 5.99 -8.88
CA PHE A 76 -7.85 4.70 -8.25
C PHE A 76 -8.15 3.54 -9.22
N THR A 77 -7.19 2.61 -9.32
CA THR A 77 -7.36 1.33 -10.01
C THR A 77 -6.84 0.23 -9.10
N SER A 78 -7.68 -0.75 -8.78
CA SER A 78 -7.29 -1.86 -7.91
C SER A 78 -6.27 -2.79 -8.58
N ARG A 79 -5.30 -3.28 -7.80
CA ARG A 79 -4.22 -4.16 -8.24
C ARG A 79 -3.94 -5.31 -7.27
N GLN A 80 -4.39 -5.22 -6.02
CA GLN A 80 -4.17 -6.24 -4.98
C GLN A 80 -5.24 -7.34 -5.05
N ALA A 81 -5.29 -8.07 -6.16
CA ALA A 81 -6.29 -9.12 -6.40
C ALA A 81 -6.22 -10.26 -5.36
N SER A 82 -5.03 -10.54 -4.81
CA SER A 82 -4.82 -11.59 -3.80
C SER A 82 -5.20 -11.20 -2.37
N LEU A 83 -5.39 -9.91 -2.09
CA LEU A 83 -5.70 -9.38 -0.75
C LEU A 83 -7.19 -9.00 -0.61
N GLN A 84 -8.03 -9.42 -1.55
CA GLN A 84 -9.48 -9.23 -1.47
C GLN A 84 -10.12 -10.12 -0.40
N PRO A 85 -11.24 -9.69 0.22
CA PRO A 85 -12.00 -10.54 1.12
C PRO A 85 -12.32 -11.91 0.49
N PRO A 86 -12.06 -13.03 1.19
CA PRO A 86 -12.30 -14.35 0.64
C PRO A 86 -13.81 -14.62 0.53
N ALA A 87 -14.21 -15.40 -0.48
CA ALA A 87 -15.61 -15.83 -0.63
C ALA A 87 -16.08 -16.68 0.57
N GLN A 88 -15.18 -17.49 1.12
CA GLN A 88 -15.38 -18.19 2.38
C GLN A 88 -14.78 -17.36 3.51
N THR A 89 -15.63 -16.74 4.34
CA THR A 89 -15.20 -15.80 5.41
C THR A 89 -14.34 -16.45 6.50
N THR A 90 -14.26 -17.77 6.56
CA THR A 90 -13.39 -18.53 7.47
C THR A 90 -12.01 -18.86 6.88
N ASP A 91 -11.75 -18.52 5.62
CA ASP A 91 -10.47 -18.77 4.95
C ASP A 91 -9.42 -17.70 5.28
N VAL A 92 -8.90 -17.80 6.51
CA VAL A 92 -7.82 -16.94 7.01
C VAL A 92 -6.49 -17.14 6.25
N VAL A 93 -6.28 -18.31 5.64
CA VAL A 93 -5.02 -18.63 4.97
C VAL A 93 -4.88 -17.83 3.68
N SER A 94 -5.97 -17.69 2.91
CA SER A 94 -5.96 -16.86 1.70
C SER A 94 -5.68 -15.40 2.03
N VAL A 95 -6.21 -14.86 3.14
CA VAL A 95 -5.91 -13.48 3.57
C VAL A 95 -4.44 -13.32 3.94
N ILE A 96 -3.87 -14.25 4.74
CA ILE A 96 -2.44 -14.20 5.10
C ILE A 96 -1.55 -14.22 3.85
N LYS A 97 -1.86 -15.08 2.88
CA LYS A 97 -1.13 -15.11 1.60
C LYS A 97 -1.31 -13.81 0.81
N GLY A 98 -2.49 -13.22 0.87
CA GLY A 98 -2.80 -11.92 0.28
C GLY A 98 -1.93 -10.81 0.86
N VAL A 99 -1.78 -10.78 2.20
CA VAL A 99 -0.94 -9.81 2.90
C VAL A 99 0.51 -9.97 2.44
N ILE A 100 1.05 -11.20 2.50
CA ILE A 100 2.43 -11.47 2.08
C ILE A 100 2.68 -11.01 0.63
N ALA A 101 1.73 -11.26 -0.28
CA ALA A 101 1.87 -10.82 -1.67
C ALA A 101 1.84 -9.29 -1.82
N ALA A 102 1.03 -8.58 -1.02
CA ALA A 102 1.02 -7.12 -1.00
C ALA A 102 2.33 -6.54 -0.44
N GLU A 103 2.85 -7.13 0.64
CA GLU A 103 4.14 -6.75 1.24
C GLU A 103 5.32 -6.98 0.29
N ASP A 104 5.39 -8.14 -0.37
CA ASP A 104 6.43 -8.44 -1.36
C ASP A 104 6.40 -7.42 -2.51
N ALA A 105 5.20 -7.03 -2.95
CA ALA A 105 5.05 -5.98 -3.96
C ALA A 105 5.51 -4.61 -3.45
N ALA A 106 5.14 -4.23 -2.22
CA ALA A 106 5.55 -2.98 -1.59
C ALA A 106 7.07 -2.89 -1.43
N ILE A 107 7.71 -3.96 -0.93
CA ILE A 107 9.17 -4.09 -0.85
C ILE A 107 9.80 -3.90 -2.24
N GLY A 108 9.24 -4.53 -3.27
CA GLY A 108 9.69 -4.37 -4.65
C GLY A 108 9.61 -2.92 -5.13
N GLN A 109 8.48 -2.26 -4.87
CA GLN A 109 8.25 -0.86 -5.23
C GLN A 109 9.17 0.10 -4.47
N TYR A 110 9.39 -0.10 -3.18
CA TYR A 110 10.30 0.71 -2.38
C TYR A 110 11.75 0.50 -2.77
N THR A 111 12.17 -0.73 -3.04
CA THR A 111 13.51 -1.01 -3.56
C THR A 111 13.75 -0.32 -4.90
N LYS A 112 12.74 -0.27 -5.76
CA LYS A 112 12.79 0.48 -7.03
C LYS A 112 12.94 1.99 -6.78
N LEU A 113 12.16 2.56 -5.86
CA LEU A 113 12.24 3.98 -5.48
C LEU A 113 13.61 4.36 -4.91
N ILE A 114 14.15 3.56 -3.98
CA ILE A 114 15.48 3.78 -3.37
C ILE A 114 16.56 3.90 -4.45
N LYS A 115 16.53 3.00 -5.45
CA LYS A 115 17.48 3.02 -6.57
C LYS A 115 17.26 4.23 -7.49
N LEU A 116 16.00 4.59 -7.75
CA LEU A 116 15.66 5.72 -8.62
C LEU A 116 16.06 7.07 -8.01
N CYS A 117 16.05 7.16 -6.67
CA CYS A 117 16.42 8.37 -5.94
C CYS A 117 17.94 8.54 -5.77
N ASP A 118 18.73 7.49 -6.02
CA ASP A 118 20.17 7.50 -5.77
C ASP A 118 20.89 8.59 -6.57
N GLY A 119 21.67 9.43 -5.89
CA GLY A 119 22.35 10.58 -6.50
C GLY A 119 21.43 11.74 -6.91
N VAL A 120 20.11 11.65 -6.70
CA VAL A 120 19.11 12.62 -7.20
C VAL A 120 18.26 13.21 -6.08
N ASP A 121 17.71 12.38 -5.19
CA ASP A 121 16.80 12.81 -4.13
C ASP A 121 16.96 11.98 -2.84
N TYR A 122 17.99 12.30 -2.07
CA TYR A 122 18.32 11.62 -0.80
C TYR A 122 17.26 11.76 0.31
N VAL A 123 16.32 12.70 0.19
CA VAL A 123 15.23 12.83 1.18
C VAL A 123 14.09 11.87 0.87
N THR A 124 13.92 11.50 -0.40
CA THR A 124 12.97 10.44 -0.81
C THR A 124 13.58 9.04 -0.67
N GLN A 125 14.88 8.89 -0.92
CA GLN A 125 15.61 7.63 -0.79
C GLN A 125 15.49 7.04 0.63
#